data_AF-A0A0V1MU01-F1
#
_entry.id   AF-A0A0V1MU01-F1
#
_cell.length_a   1.000
_cell.length_b   1.000
_cell.length_c   1.000
_cell.angle_alpha   90.00
_cell.angle_beta   90.00
_cell.angle_gamma   90.00
#
_symmetry.space_group_name_H-M   'P 1'
#
loop_
_entity.id
_entity.type
_entity.pdbx_description
1 polymer ?
#
loop_
_entity_poly.entity_id
_entity_poly.type
_entity_poly.pdbx_seq_one_letter_code
_entity_poly.pdbx_strand_id
1 'polypeptide(L)'
;MLKLKKSVPITLFSRPACLSANKYFFEQTNCKLVAIISKGGLKVRTSSFTTWSNRACDNFKNFNKNTDICLIDYDREGEHTSKMLICPGDDSFYAKYILVGVESHKVGKAISITYYKHFV
;
A
#
# COMPACT_ATOMS: atom_id res chain seq x y z
N MET A 1 9.27 -7.62 -9.59
CA MET A 1 10.39 -7.28 -8.68
C MET A 1 11.45 -6.54 -9.47
N LEU A 2 12.05 -5.47 -8.93
CA LEU A 2 13.09 -4.70 -9.60
C LEU A 2 14.43 -4.89 -8.89
N LYS A 3 15.49 -5.21 -9.63
CA LYS A 3 16.86 -5.27 -9.10
C LYS A 3 17.59 -3.97 -9.43
N LEU A 4 18.03 -3.25 -8.40
CA LEU A 4 18.79 -2.02 -8.58
C LEU A 4 20.21 -2.32 -9.08
N LYS A 5 20.74 -1.46 -9.95
CA LYS A 5 22.13 -1.57 -10.45
C LYS A 5 23.17 -1.34 -9.35
N LYS A 6 22.83 -0.57 -8.31
CA LYS A 6 23.65 -0.29 -7.14
C LYS A 6 22.80 -0.37 -5.88
N SER A 7 23.41 -0.75 -4.76
CA SER A 7 22.73 -0.77 -3.46
C SER A 7 22.37 0.65 -3.00
N VAL A 8 21.20 0.80 -2.40
CA VAL A 8 20.82 2.04 -1.71
C VAL A 8 21.34 1.95 -0.27
N PRO A 9 22.13 2.93 0.21
CA PRO A 9 22.60 2.95 1.59
C PRO A 9 21.42 2.98 2.57
N ILE A 10 21.54 2.26 3.68
CA ILE A 10 20.55 2.31 4.76
C ILE A 10 20.83 3.55 5.61
N THR A 11 19.87 4.47 5.70
CA THR A 11 19.99 5.71 6.47
C THR A 11 18.74 5.94 7.33
N LEU A 12 18.62 7.11 7.95
CA LEU A 12 17.37 7.53 8.58
C LEU A 12 16.24 7.73 7.54
N PHE A 13 16.58 8.13 6.31
CA PHE A 13 15.63 8.46 5.24
C PHE A 13 15.42 7.33 4.23
N SER A 14 16.27 6.31 4.27
CA SER A 14 16.24 5.17 3.36
C SER A 14 16.29 3.87 4.15
N ARG A 15 15.12 3.32 4.46
CA ARG A 15 14.97 2.02 5.12
C ARG A 15 13.98 1.16 4.35
N PRO A 16 14.25 -0.14 4.16
CA PRO A 16 13.27 -1.03 3.56
C PRO A 16 12.07 -1.22 4.50
N ALA A 17 10.88 -1.37 3.93
CA ALA A 17 9.72 -1.83 4.66
C ALA A 17 9.82 -3.35 4.91
N CYS A 18 9.22 -3.82 5.99
CA CYS A 18 9.12 -5.26 6.26
C CYS A 18 8.07 -5.91 5.35
N LEU A 19 8.20 -7.19 5.09
CA LEU A 19 7.15 -8.02 4.50
C LEU A 19 6.63 -8.97 5.59
N SER A 20 5.32 -9.21 5.64
CA SER A 20 4.74 -10.17 6.58
C SER A 20 4.96 -11.60 6.07
N ALA A 21 5.57 -12.44 6.90
CA ALA A 21 5.67 -13.88 6.62
C ALA A 21 4.33 -14.61 6.86
N ASN A 22 3.50 -14.07 7.77
CA ASN A 22 2.23 -14.66 8.17
C ASN A 22 1.05 -13.96 7.48
N LYS A 23 -0.15 -14.56 7.57
CA LYS A 23 -1.39 -13.87 7.20
C LYS A 23 -1.47 -12.57 7.99
N TYR A 24 -1.38 -11.44 7.28
CA TYR A 24 -1.57 -10.13 7.88
C TYR A 24 -3.04 -9.97 8.27
N PHE A 25 -3.29 -9.67 9.55
CA PHE A 25 -4.62 -9.27 10.01
C PHE A 25 -4.78 -7.79 9.71
N PHE A 26 -5.63 -7.49 8.73
CA PHE A 26 -5.86 -6.11 8.32
C PHE A 26 -6.71 -5.38 9.37
N GLU A 27 -6.09 -4.43 10.07
CA GLU A 27 -6.77 -3.47 10.93
C GLU A 27 -6.67 -2.06 10.34
N GLN A 28 -7.81 -1.53 9.87
CA GLN A 28 -7.87 -0.28 9.10
C GLN A 28 -7.34 0.94 9.86
N THR A 29 -7.64 1.03 11.16
CA THR A 29 -7.37 2.15 12.06
C THR A 29 -5.89 2.52 12.14
N ASN A 30 -5.02 1.51 11.99
CA ASN A 30 -3.59 1.66 12.21
C ASN A 30 -2.78 1.72 10.91
N CYS A 31 -3.40 1.37 9.78
CA CYS A 31 -2.79 1.39 8.46
C CYS A 31 -2.70 2.80 7.85
N LYS A 32 -1.75 2.99 6.93
CA LYS A 32 -1.54 4.22 6.16
C LYS A 32 -1.47 3.90 4.67
N LEU A 33 -2.22 4.66 3.88
CA LEU A 33 -2.13 4.65 2.43
C LEU A 33 -1.19 5.78 2.00
N VAL A 34 -0.05 5.44 1.42
CA VAL A 34 1.08 6.35 1.16
C VAL A 34 1.28 6.54 -0.34
N ALA A 35 1.43 7.77 -0.78
CA ALA A 35 1.70 8.14 -2.16
C ALA A 35 2.95 9.01 -2.28
N ILE A 36 3.67 8.87 -3.40
CA ILE A 36 4.71 9.81 -3.80
C ILE A 36 4.09 10.81 -4.78
N ILE A 37 4.35 12.09 -4.56
CA ILE A 37 3.96 13.20 -5.43
C ILE A 37 5.23 13.80 -6.03
N SER A 38 5.23 14.01 -7.34
CA SER A 38 6.34 14.62 -8.08
C SER A 38 5.87 15.89 -8.80
N LYS A 39 5.58 16.96 -8.05
CA LYS A 39 5.34 18.31 -8.61
C LYS A 39 6.37 19.27 -8.03
N GLY A 40 7.49 19.44 -8.75
CA GLY A 40 8.60 20.31 -8.35
C GLY A 40 9.47 19.77 -7.19
N GLY A 41 9.29 18.50 -6.81
CA GLY A 41 10.04 17.82 -5.75
C GLY A 41 9.34 16.54 -5.29
N LEU A 42 10.09 15.63 -4.67
CA LEU A 42 9.57 14.36 -4.16
C LEU A 42 8.95 14.58 -2.78
N LYS A 43 7.61 14.50 -2.70
CA LYS A 43 6.86 14.62 -1.45
C LYS A 43 6.12 13.33 -1.16
N VAL A 44 6.10 12.94 0.11
CA VAL A 44 5.32 11.79 0.60
C VAL A 44 4.01 12.30 1.19
N ARG A 45 2.88 11.69 0.82
CA ARG A 45 1.56 12.03 1.37
C ARG A 45 0.87 10.77 1.87
N THR A 46 0.19 10.90 3.01
CA THR A 46 -0.71 9.87 3.53
C THR A 46 -2.16 10.27 3.26
N SER A 47 -2.97 9.31 2.83
CA SER A 47 -4.39 9.51 2.54
C SER A 47 -5.28 8.79 3.55
N SER A 48 -6.41 9.41 3.86
CA SER A 48 -7.51 8.73 4.58
C SER A 48 -8.22 7.78 3.63
N PHE A 49 -8.58 6.60 4.13
CA PHE A 49 -9.25 5.58 3.34
C PHE A 49 -10.18 4.73 4.21
N THR A 50 -11.08 3.99 3.57
CA THR A 50 -11.84 2.92 4.23
C THR A 50 -11.79 1.61 3.48
N THR A 51 -11.88 0.50 4.19
CA THR A 51 -12.28 -0.76 3.58
C THR A 51 -13.73 -0.69 3.16
N TRP A 52 -14.03 -1.36 2.06
CA TRP A 52 -15.37 -1.47 1.57
C TRP A 52 -15.71 -2.91 1.27
N SER A 53 -16.97 -3.28 1.52
CA SER A 53 -17.53 -4.57 1.14
C SER A 53 -17.59 -4.67 -0.39
N ASN A 54 -16.50 -5.11 -1.03
CA ASN A 54 -16.27 -5.61 -2.40
C ASN A 54 -17.00 -4.98 -3.63
N ARG A 55 -18.24 -4.49 -3.52
CA ARG A 55 -19.08 -3.93 -4.60
C ARG A 55 -18.47 -2.77 -5.36
N ALA A 56 -17.70 -1.90 -4.69
CA ALA A 56 -17.06 -0.77 -5.38
C ALA A 56 -15.94 -1.23 -6.34
N CYS A 57 -15.28 -2.33 -6.01
CA CYS A 57 -14.21 -2.92 -6.82
C CYS A 57 -14.69 -4.09 -7.71
N ASP A 58 -15.96 -4.51 -7.61
CA ASP A 58 -16.54 -5.55 -8.48
C ASP A 58 -16.48 -5.15 -9.98
N ASN A 59 -16.38 -3.85 -10.29
CA ASN A 59 -16.22 -3.34 -11.65
C ASN A 59 -14.77 -3.39 -12.18
N PHE A 60 -13.80 -3.75 -11.34
CA PHE A 60 -12.42 -3.90 -11.78
C PHE A 60 -12.28 -5.23 -12.50
N LYS A 61 -11.99 -5.19 -13.80
CA LYS A 61 -11.85 -6.40 -14.64
C LYS A 61 -10.89 -7.45 -14.08
N ASN A 62 -9.90 -7.05 -13.29
CA ASN A 62 -8.83 -7.91 -12.78
C ASN A 62 -8.78 -7.99 -11.25
N PHE A 63 -9.84 -7.62 -10.54
CA PHE A 63 -9.84 -7.68 -9.07
C PHE A 63 -9.95 -9.11 -8.57
N ASN A 64 -8.95 -9.56 -7.80
CA ASN A 64 -8.92 -10.90 -7.24
C ASN A 64 -9.26 -10.86 -5.75
N LYS A 65 -10.46 -11.33 -5.39
CA LYS A 65 -10.96 -11.34 -3.99
C LYS A 65 -10.06 -12.08 -2.99
N ASN A 66 -9.14 -12.93 -3.45
CA ASN A 66 -8.21 -13.68 -2.61
C ASN A 66 -6.88 -12.96 -2.37
N THR A 67 -6.49 -12.03 -3.25
CA THR A 67 -5.20 -11.34 -3.22
C THR A 67 -5.31 -9.83 -3.19
N ASP A 68 -6.49 -9.27 -3.40
CA ASP A 68 -6.69 -7.84 -3.48
C ASP A 68 -7.59 -7.35 -2.34
N ILE A 69 -7.26 -6.16 -1.84
CA ILE A 69 -8.04 -5.44 -0.85
C ILE A 69 -8.68 -4.23 -1.54
N CYS A 70 -10.01 -4.16 -1.49
CA CYS A 70 -10.75 -3.02 -2.02
C CYS A 70 -10.80 -1.89 -0.99
N LEU A 71 -10.27 -0.72 -1.35
CA LEU A 71 -10.31 0.47 -0.51
C LEU A 71 -11.02 1.62 -1.24
N ILE A 72 -11.64 2.51 -0.47
CA ILE A 72 -12.07 3.84 -0.95
C ILE A 72 -11.06 4.86 -0.45
N ASP A 73 -10.41 5.52 -1.39
CA ASP A 73 -9.47 6.62 -1.16
C ASP A 73 -10.22 7.95 -1.12
N TYR A 74 -10.20 8.62 0.03
CA TYR A 74 -10.93 9.87 0.23
C TYR A 74 -10.13 11.11 -0.16
N ASP A 75 -8.82 10.97 -0.38
CA ASP A 75 -8.00 12.10 -0.80
C ASP A 75 -8.34 12.51 -2.24
N ARG A 76 -8.34 13.83 -2.50
CA ARG A 76 -8.65 14.39 -3.81
C ARG A 76 -7.67 13.88 -4.87
N GLU A 77 -8.18 13.71 -6.09
CA GLU A 77 -7.40 13.35 -7.27
C GLU A 77 -6.23 14.34 -7.46
N GLY A 78 -5.03 13.84 -7.21
CA GLY A 78 -3.79 14.38 -7.74
C GLY A 78 -3.12 13.32 -8.62
N GLU A 79 -2.21 13.75 -9.49
CA GLU A 79 -1.29 12.86 -10.22
C GLU A 79 -0.38 12.13 -9.23
N HIS A 80 -0.90 11.09 -8.61
CA HIS A 80 -0.16 10.12 -7.85
C HIS A 80 0.22 8.98 -8.79
N THR A 81 1.47 8.53 -8.74
CA THR A 81 1.98 7.48 -9.61
C THR A 81 1.44 6.10 -9.24
N SER A 82 1.39 5.77 -7.95
CA SER A 82 0.73 4.59 -7.36
C SER A 82 0.80 4.72 -5.84
N LYS A 83 -0.19 4.20 -5.11
CA LYS A 83 -0.20 4.19 -3.64
C LYS A 83 0.30 2.86 -3.07
N MET A 84 0.84 2.91 -1.86
CA MET A 84 1.27 1.76 -1.07
C MET A 84 0.47 1.72 0.22
N LEU A 85 0.00 0.53 0.61
CA LEU A 85 -0.62 0.31 1.91
C LEU A 85 0.44 -0.22 2.87
N ILE A 86 0.73 0.53 3.92
CA ILE A 86 1.63 0.11 4.99
C ILE A 86 0.88 0.07 6.32
N CYS A 87 1.24 -0.85 7.19
CA CYS A 87 0.60 -0.99 8.50
C CYS A 87 1.60 -1.38 9.57
N PRO A 88 1.33 -1.10 10.86
CA PRO A 88 2.14 -1.62 11.95
C PRO A 88 2.18 -3.15 11.95
N GLY A 89 3.35 -3.71 12.26
CA GLY A 89 3.48 -5.14 12.55
C GLY A 89 3.00 -5.50 13.96
N ASP A 90 2.64 -6.76 14.13
CA ASP A 90 2.07 -7.33 15.37
C ASP A 90 3.10 -7.42 16.52
N ASP A 91 4.40 -7.47 16.22
CA ASP A 91 5.45 -7.67 17.22
C ASP A 91 5.81 -6.39 17.98
N SER A 92 5.39 -6.37 19.25
CA SER A 92 5.56 -5.32 20.27
C SER A 92 7.00 -4.83 20.54
N PHE A 93 8.04 -5.47 19.99
CA PHE A 93 9.44 -5.12 20.28
C PHE A 93 10.07 -4.12 19.31
N TYR A 94 9.50 -3.93 18.13
CA TYR A 94 10.00 -2.97 17.16
C TYR A 94 8.84 -2.38 16.39
N ALA A 95 8.65 -1.05 16.47
CA ALA A 95 7.69 -0.31 15.65
C ALA A 95 8.04 -0.44 14.16
N LYS A 96 7.71 -1.59 13.58
CA LYS A 96 8.00 -1.96 12.20
C LYS A 96 6.76 -1.74 11.38
N TYR A 97 6.90 -0.99 10.29
CA TYR A 97 5.87 -0.94 9.25
C TYR A 97 6.08 -2.10 8.28
N ILE A 98 4.99 -2.78 7.99
CA ILE A 98 4.89 -3.85 7.01
C ILE A 98 4.27 -3.27 5.73
N LEU A 99 4.83 -3.58 4.57
CA LEU A 99 4.20 -3.37 3.29
C LEU A 99 3.12 -4.45 3.10
N VAL A 100 1.86 -4.02 3.10
CA VAL A 100 0.71 -4.91 2.87
C VAL A 100 0.51 -5.12 1.37
N GLY A 101 0.56 -4.05 0.58
CA GLY A 101 0.37 -4.14 -0.85
C GLY A 101 0.57 -2.83 -1.57
N VAL A 102 0.46 -2.91 -2.89
CA VAL A 102 0.57 -1.76 -3.81
C VAL A 102 -0.73 -1.61 -4.58
N GLU A 103 -1.06 -0.37 -4.93
CA GLU A 103 -2.17 -0.05 -5.82
C GLU A 103 -1.93 -0.73 -7.18
N SER A 104 -2.90 -1.53 -7.61
CA SER A 104 -2.88 -2.18 -8.93
C SER A 104 -3.89 -1.57 -9.89
N HIS A 105 -5.01 -1.09 -9.39
CA HIS A 105 -6.10 -0.52 -10.19
C HIS A 105 -6.82 0.59 -9.43
N LYS A 106 -7.40 1.54 -10.18
CA LYS A 106 -8.20 2.65 -9.66
C LYS A 106 -9.35 3.00 -10.60
N VAL A 107 -10.55 3.18 -10.05
CA VAL A 107 -11.70 3.78 -10.76
C VAL A 107 -12.37 4.78 -9.83
N GLY A 108 -12.32 6.06 -10.19
CA GLY A 108 -12.73 7.15 -9.30
C GLY A 108 -11.98 7.07 -7.97
N LYS A 109 -12.73 6.92 -6.87
CA LYS A 109 -12.18 6.80 -5.51
C LYS A 109 -11.89 5.35 -5.09
N ALA A 110 -12.38 4.37 -5.83
CA ALA A 110 -12.11 2.97 -5.52
C ALA A 110 -10.70 2.60 -6.00
N ILE A 111 -9.93 1.97 -5.14
CA ILE A 111 -8.60 1.43 -5.45
C ILE A 111 -8.51 -0.04 -5.06
N SER A 112 -7.75 -0.81 -5.84
CA SER A 112 -7.35 -2.17 -5.52
C SER A 112 -5.92 -2.15 -4.98
N ILE A 113 -5.72 -2.67 -3.78
CA ILE A 113 -4.40 -2.94 -3.23
C ILE A 113 -4.12 -4.44 -3.40
N THR A 114 -3.20 -4.78 -4.29
CA THR A 114 -2.78 -6.18 -4.45
C THR A 114 -1.80 -6.53 -3.34
N TYR A 115 -2.25 -7.47 -2.50
CA TYR A 115 -1.53 -8.01 -1.35
C TYR A 115 -0.40 -8.92 -1.82
N TYR A 116 0.79 -8.71 -1.27
CA TYR A 116 1.93 -9.59 -1.50
C TYR A 116 1.80 -10.85 -0.62
N LYS A 117 0.99 -11.82 -1.05
CA LYS A 117 1.02 -13.18 -0.50
C LYS A 117 1.98 -14.04 -1.30
N HIS A 118 2.95 -14.65 -0.62
CA HIS A 118 3.82 -15.72 -1.14
C HIS A 118 4.42 -15.47 -2.53
N PHE A 119 5.53 -14.72 -2.57
CA PHE A 119 6.62 -15.05 -3.48
C PHE A 119 7.61 -15.90 -2.68
N VAL A 120 7.29 -17.19 -2.50
CA VAL A 120 8.27 -18.23 -2.17
C VAL A 120 8.33 -19.15 -3.37
#